data_AF-A0AA90QTC8-F1
#
_entry.id   AF-A0AA90QTC8-F1
#
_cell.length_a   1.000
_cell.length_b   1.000
_cell.length_c   1.000
_cell.angle_alpha   90.00
_cell.angle_beta   90.00
_cell.angle_gamma   90.00
#
_symmetry.space_group_name_H-M   'P 1'
#
loop_
_entity.id
_entity.type
_entity.pdbx_description
1 polymer ?
#
loop_
_entity_poly.entity_id
_entity_poly.type
_entity_poly.pdbx_seq_one_letter_code
_entity_poly.pdbx_strand_id
1 'polypeptide(L)'
;MAKNEHIDKLRELLLRGPANPSTIMDALAVSQSTLSRLWQAIPDGVALGAGKARQYALQRQVPGVTAPVPVFCISHEGSVTVIGDLAPLQGGFYVLTRPDTRAYTLYEGMPWFLRDLRPHGFLGRFEPRKHRDLDFPDDIRIWTDEHVFQYVARRSEHAAGNLILGDESYARFVGDLKRMREWLIPQASRAARYPVMAEQVMQGEPPGSPAVLPHGARILGRRHE
;
A
#
# COMPACT_ATOMS: atom_id res chain seq x y z
N MET A 1 4.51 24.96 -32.12
CA MET A 1 3.72 23.78 -32.54
C MET A 1 4.52 22.49 -32.38
N ALA A 2 5.66 22.32 -33.05
CA ALA A 2 6.48 21.09 -32.96
C ALA A 2 6.93 20.69 -31.53
N LYS A 3 7.15 21.64 -30.62
CA LYS A 3 7.51 21.32 -29.21
C LYS A 3 6.37 20.61 -28.47
N ASN A 4 5.13 21.08 -28.62
CA ASN A 4 3.98 20.44 -27.95
C ASN A 4 3.74 19.05 -28.53
N GLU A 5 3.85 18.88 -29.84
CA GLU A 5 3.70 17.57 -30.49
C GLU A 5 4.72 16.54 -29.97
N HIS A 6 5.98 16.92 -29.77
CA HIS A 6 6.97 16.03 -29.16
C HIS A 6 6.69 15.71 -27.69
N ILE A 7 6.13 16.66 -26.93
CA ILE A 7 5.70 16.42 -25.53
C ILE A 7 4.56 15.40 -25.52
N ASP A 8 3.57 15.58 -26.39
CA ASP A 8 2.41 14.68 -26.49
C ASP A 8 2.86 13.25 -26.87
N LYS A 9 3.72 13.12 -27.89
CA LYS A 9 4.33 11.83 -28.28
C LYS A 9 5.15 11.19 -27.15
N LEU A 10 5.92 11.98 -26.41
CA LEU A 10 6.68 11.49 -25.26
C LEU A 10 5.74 10.97 -24.17
N ARG A 11 4.67 11.70 -23.87
CA ARG A 11 3.66 11.27 -22.89
C ARG A 11 2.97 9.99 -23.35
N GLU A 12 2.52 9.91 -24.60
CA GLU A 12 1.90 8.71 -25.17
C GLU A 12 2.78 7.46 -25.05
N LEU A 13 4.08 7.62 -25.32
CA LEU A 13 5.06 6.55 -25.16
C LEU A 13 5.14 6.11 -23.69
N LEU A 14 5.26 7.06 -22.76
CA LEU A 14 5.43 6.76 -21.33
C LEU A 14 4.13 6.34 -20.61
N LEU A 15 2.97 6.57 -21.20
CA LEU A 15 1.69 6.02 -20.74
C LEU A 15 1.68 4.49 -20.81
N ARG A 16 2.49 3.89 -21.70
CA ARG A 16 2.63 2.44 -21.85
C ARG A 16 3.62 1.82 -20.87
N GLY A 17 4.47 2.63 -20.25
CA GLY A 17 5.44 2.20 -19.26
C GLY A 17 6.79 2.93 -19.35
N PRO A 18 7.74 2.57 -18.47
CA PRO A 18 9.06 3.18 -18.43
C PRO A 18 9.88 2.91 -19.70
N ALA A 19 10.64 3.89 -20.14
CA ALA A 19 11.51 3.78 -21.30
C ALA A 19 12.91 4.35 -21.03
N ASN A 20 13.92 3.76 -21.65
CA ASN A 20 15.29 4.28 -21.58
C ASN A 20 15.48 5.47 -22.55
N PRO A 21 16.51 6.33 -22.34
CA PRO A 21 16.74 7.49 -23.19
C PRO A 21 16.88 7.18 -24.68
N SER A 22 17.60 6.11 -25.05
CA SER A 22 17.78 5.71 -26.46
C SER A 22 16.45 5.41 -27.13
N THR A 23 15.60 4.60 -26.51
CA THR A 23 14.27 4.26 -27.02
C THR A 23 13.41 5.50 -27.24
N ILE A 24 13.48 6.48 -26.33
CA ILE A 24 12.73 7.73 -26.48
C ILE A 24 13.30 8.58 -27.62
N MET A 25 14.62 8.74 -27.69
CA MET A 25 15.28 9.51 -28.75
C MET A 25 15.00 8.93 -30.13
N ASP A 26 15.05 7.62 -30.27
CA ASP A 26 14.77 6.90 -31.52
C ASP A 26 13.30 7.04 -31.91
N ALA A 27 12.37 6.86 -30.97
CA ALA A 27 10.94 6.95 -31.23
C ALA A 27 10.48 8.37 -31.63
N LEU A 28 11.11 9.40 -31.07
CA LEU A 28 10.77 10.80 -31.36
C LEU A 28 11.68 11.43 -32.42
N ALA A 29 12.71 10.73 -32.90
CA ALA A 29 13.75 11.25 -33.78
C ALA A 29 14.41 12.55 -33.25
N VAL A 30 14.74 12.57 -31.94
CA VAL A 30 15.30 13.75 -31.25
C VAL A 30 16.68 13.49 -30.66
N SER A 31 17.47 14.54 -30.51
CA SER A 31 18.75 14.47 -29.81
C SER A 31 18.60 14.46 -28.28
N GLN A 32 19.67 14.08 -27.58
CA GLN A 32 19.73 14.08 -26.11
C GLN A 32 19.46 15.48 -25.50
N SER A 33 19.92 16.55 -26.14
CA SER A 33 19.69 17.91 -25.66
C SER A 33 18.23 18.32 -25.79
N THR A 34 17.56 17.88 -26.86
CA THR A 34 16.11 18.06 -27.04
C THR A 34 15.33 17.26 -26.02
N LEU A 35 15.66 15.98 -25.80
CA LEU A 35 15.01 15.14 -24.78
C LEU A 35 15.12 15.77 -23.39
N SER A 36 16.30 16.27 -23.01
CA SER A 36 16.50 16.96 -21.73
C SER A 36 15.56 18.16 -21.57
N ARG A 37 15.37 18.98 -22.62
CA ARG A 37 14.45 20.12 -22.61
C ARG A 37 12.98 19.72 -22.58
N LEU A 38 12.61 18.66 -23.30
CA LEU A 38 11.25 18.12 -23.29
C LEU A 38 10.91 17.58 -21.90
N TRP A 39 11.85 16.89 -21.26
CA TRP A 39 11.67 16.32 -19.92
C TRP A 39 11.36 17.38 -18.85
N GLN A 40 11.97 18.56 -18.92
CA GLN A 40 11.66 19.67 -18.01
C GLN A 40 10.21 20.16 -18.10
N ALA A 41 9.49 19.82 -19.17
CA ALA A 41 8.09 20.19 -19.37
C ALA A 41 7.11 19.09 -18.92
N ILE A 42 7.58 18.01 -18.30
CA ILE A 42 6.75 16.89 -17.82
C ILE A 42 6.76 16.87 -16.28
N PRO A 43 5.77 17.51 -15.62
CA PRO A 43 5.77 17.69 -14.17
C PRO A 43 5.52 16.39 -13.38
N ASP A 44 4.80 15.44 -13.97
CA ASP A 44 4.52 14.10 -13.44
C ASP A 44 5.56 13.05 -13.87
N GLY A 45 6.66 13.52 -14.48
CA GLY A 45 7.74 12.68 -14.98
C GLY A 45 8.68 12.24 -13.85
N VAL A 46 8.89 10.93 -13.75
CA VAL A 46 9.86 10.33 -12.82
C VAL A 46 11.05 9.82 -13.61
N ALA A 47 12.24 10.28 -13.22
CA ALA A 47 13.48 9.88 -13.86
C ALA A 47 14.29 8.96 -12.95
N LEU A 48 14.28 7.68 -13.29
CA LEU A 48 14.83 6.57 -12.51
C LEU A 48 16.29 6.31 -12.85
N GLY A 49 17.09 5.97 -11.85
CA GLY A 49 18.49 5.58 -12.04
C GLY A 49 19.39 6.66 -12.65
N ALA A 50 20.58 6.22 -13.04
CA ALA A 50 21.61 7.05 -13.66
C ALA A 50 22.44 6.26 -14.68
N GLY A 51 23.11 6.99 -15.59
CA GLY A 51 23.96 6.39 -16.61
C GLY A 51 23.21 5.36 -17.46
N LYS A 52 23.75 4.14 -17.54
CA LYS A 52 23.15 3.03 -18.32
C LYS A 52 21.80 2.54 -17.76
N ALA A 53 21.54 2.76 -16.47
CA ALA A 53 20.28 2.38 -15.83
C ALA A 53 19.24 3.52 -15.86
N ARG A 54 19.48 4.61 -16.62
CA ARG A 54 18.52 5.71 -16.71
C ARG A 54 17.24 5.26 -17.39
N GLN A 55 16.11 5.49 -16.74
CA GLN A 55 14.78 5.33 -17.33
C GLN A 55 13.91 6.54 -17.01
N TYR A 56 12.96 6.80 -17.89
CA TYR A 56 11.94 7.82 -17.74
C TYR A 56 10.59 7.14 -17.68
N ALA A 57 9.72 7.59 -16.79
CA ALA A 57 8.38 7.06 -16.59
C ALA A 57 7.44 8.19 -16.20
N LEU A 58 6.13 7.96 -16.35
CA LEU A 58 5.11 8.83 -15.77
C LEU A 58 4.63 8.23 -14.45
N GLN A 59 4.49 9.06 -13.43
CA GLN A 59 3.86 8.65 -12.18
C GLN A 59 2.37 8.36 -12.43
N ARG A 60 1.86 7.28 -11.85
CA ARG A 60 0.42 7.02 -11.81
C ARG A 60 -0.12 7.52 -10.48
N GLN A 61 -1.16 8.35 -10.53
CA GLN A 61 -1.86 8.78 -9.33
C GLN A 61 -2.80 7.66 -8.87
N VAL A 62 -2.82 7.39 -7.57
CA VAL A 62 -3.75 6.44 -6.95
C VAL A 62 -4.59 7.22 -5.94
N PRO A 63 -5.94 7.19 -6.04
CA PRO A 63 -6.80 7.91 -5.12
C PRO A 63 -6.49 7.59 -3.65
N GLY A 64 -6.45 8.63 -2.80
CA GLY A 64 -6.22 8.48 -1.37
C GLY A 64 -4.81 8.05 -0.95
N VAL A 65 -3.85 7.95 -1.87
CA VAL A 65 -2.46 7.60 -1.58
C VAL A 65 -1.50 8.58 -2.23
N THR A 66 -0.70 9.25 -1.40
CA THR A 66 0.38 10.12 -1.88
C THR A 66 1.62 9.26 -2.13
N ALA A 67 1.95 9.05 -3.40
CA ALA A 67 3.16 8.33 -3.81
C ALA A 67 4.35 9.30 -4.02
N PRO A 68 5.61 8.86 -3.83
CA PRO A 68 6.01 7.53 -3.40
C PRO A 68 5.60 7.23 -1.94
N VAL A 69 5.31 5.96 -1.65
CA VAL A 69 5.00 5.49 -0.30
C VAL A 69 6.20 4.73 0.28
N PRO A 70 6.61 5.03 1.53
CA PRO A 70 7.68 4.30 2.16
C PRO A 70 7.28 2.85 2.44
N VAL A 71 8.21 1.94 2.25
CA VAL A 71 8.10 0.53 2.62
C VAL A 71 8.97 0.30 3.83
N PHE A 72 8.32 -0.06 4.94
CA PHE A 72 9.00 -0.40 6.19
C PHE A 72 9.10 -1.91 6.33
N CYS A 73 10.16 -2.36 6.99
CA CYS A 73 10.40 -3.75 7.34
C CYS A 73 10.65 -3.85 8.85
N ILE A 74 9.94 -4.79 9.49
CA ILE A 74 10.13 -5.14 10.90
C ILE A 74 11.14 -6.28 10.97
N SER A 75 12.20 -6.08 11.75
CA SER A 75 13.22 -7.10 12.02
C SER A 75 12.73 -8.15 13.03
N HIS A 76 13.45 -9.24 13.19
CA HIS A 76 13.10 -10.27 14.18
C HIS A 76 13.19 -9.77 15.63
N GLU A 77 13.97 -8.71 15.87
CA GLU A 77 14.06 -8.00 17.15
C GLU A 77 12.94 -6.96 17.34
N GLY A 78 12.07 -6.78 16.35
CA GLY A 78 10.99 -5.79 16.37
C GLY A 78 11.43 -4.37 15.99
N SER A 79 12.66 -4.19 15.48
CA SER A 79 13.12 -2.89 15.00
C SER A 79 12.53 -2.58 13.64
N VAL A 80 12.07 -1.34 13.42
CA VAL A 80 11.51 -0.91 12.13
C VAL A 80 12.57 -0.20 11.32
N THR A 81 12.72 -0.59 10.06
CA THR A 81 13.67 0.00 9.10
C THR A 81 12.95 0.35 7.79
N VAL A 82 13.42 1.36 7.08
CA VAL A 82 12.91 1.71 5.73
C VAL A 82 13.72 0.93 4.69
N ILE A 83 13.05 0.17 3.83
CA ILE A 83 13.73 -0.62 2.77
C ILE A 83 13.67 0.03 1.39
N GLY A 84 12.83 1.04 1.23
CA GLY A 84 12.70 1.83 0.02
C GLY A 84 11.36 2.54 -0.12
N ASP A 85 11.23 3.28 -1.21
CA ASP A 85 10.06 4.05 -1.58
C ASP A 85 9.41 3.42 -2.81
N LEU A 86 8.14 3.02 -2.67
CA LEU A 86 7.37 2.39 -3.72
C LEU A 86 6.46 3.41 -4.40
N ALA A 87 6.51 3.48 -5.73
CA ALA A 87 5.61 4.34 -6.51
C ALA A 87 4.95 3.56 -7.65
N PRO A 88 3.63 3.70 -7.84
CA PRO A 88 2.96 3.25 -9.05
C PRO A 88 3.33 4.17 -10.22
N LEU A 89 3.57 3.55 -11.37
CA LEU A 89 3.88 4.21 -12.63
C LEU A 89 2.78 3.88 -13.66
N GLN A 90 2.74 4.67 -14.74
CA GLN A 90 1.89 4.37 -15.88
C GLN A 90 2.29 3.05 -16.56
N GLY A 91 1.39 2.47 -17.35
CA GLY A 91 1.58 1.15 -17.97
C GLY A 91 1.44 -0.03 -16.99
N GLY A 92 0.90 0.21 -15.79
CA GLY A 92 0.76 -0.84 -14.77
C GLY A 92 2.06 -1.19 -14.04
N PHE A 93 3.10 -0.37 -14.19
CA PHE A 93 4.39 -0.61 -13.55
C PHE A 93 4.42 -0.10 -12.10
N TYR A 94 5.34 -0.63 -11.32
CA TYR A 94 5.71 -0.13 -10.00
C TYR A 94 7.23 -0.02 -9.90
N VAL A 95 7.71 0.98 -9.18
CA VAL A 95 9.14 1.14 -8.90
C VAL A 95 9.38 1.19 -7.41
N LEU A 96 10.30 0.36 -6.94
CA LEU A 96 10.85 0.43 -5.59
C LEU A 96 12.24 1.10 -5.67
N THR A 97 12.36 2.29 -5.12
CA THR A 97 13.63 3.03 -5.04
C THR A 97 14.28 2.78 -3.69
N ARG A 98 15.56 2.44 -3.68
CA ARG A 98 16.30 2.19 -2.43
C ARG A 98 16.57 3.52 -1.72
N PRO A 99 16.47 3.58 -0.38
CA PRO A 99 16.76 4.80 0.38
C PRO A 99 18.17 5.28 0.09
N ASP A 100 18.36 6.60 0.02
CA ASP A 100 19.67 7.25 -0.12
C ASP A 100 20.52 6.80 -1.33
N THR A 101 19.91 6.15 -2.33
CA THR A 101 20.62 5.74 -3.55
C THR A 101 19.79 6.04 -4.80
N ARG A 102 20.42 5.88 -5.97
CA ARG A 102 19.71 5.87 -7.27
C ARG A 102 19.36 4.46 -7.74
N ALA A 103 19.57 3.45 -6.89
CA ALA A 103 19.23 2.08 -7.22
C ALA A 103 17.72 1.89 -7.12
N TYR A 104 17.15 1.19 -8.09
CA TYR A 104 15.72 0.91 -8.12
C TYR A 104 15.47 -0.50 -8.65
N THR A 105 14.28 -1.02 -8.36
CA THR A 105 13.75 -2.24 -8.96
C THR A 105 12.42 -1.91 -9.61
N LEU A 106 12.30 -2.26 -10.89
CA LEU A 106 11.08 -2.08 -11.65
C LEU A 106 10.28 -3.38 -11.67
N TYR A 107 8.98 -3.27 -11.48
CA TYR A 107 8.03 -4.37 -11.53
C TYR A 107 6.99 -4.10 -12.59
N GLU A 108 6.75 -5.07 -13.46
CA GLU A 108 5.62 -5.08 -14.39
C GLU A 108 4.40 -5.68 -13.65
N GLY A 109 3.44 -4.82 -13.29
CA GLY A 109 2.36 -5.17 -12.38
C GLY A 109 2.72 -5.05 -10.89
N MET A 110 1.75 -5.34 -10.02
CA MET A 110 1.95 -5.24 -8.58
C MET A 110 3.10 -6.14 -8.09
N PRO A 111 4.06 -5.60 -7.32
CA PRO A 111 5.16 -6.38 -6.76
C PRO A 111 4.68 -7.60 -5.98
N TRP A 112 5.36 -8.73 -6.14
CA TRP A 112 4.95 -10.00 -5.55
C TRP A 112 4.78 -9.92 -4.02
N PHE A 113 5.65 -9.18 -3.32
CA PHE A 113 5.58 -9.04 -1.86
C PHE A 113 4.36 -8.25 -1.38
N LEU A 114 3.73 -7.42 -2.23
CA LEU A 114 2.47 -6.75 -1.88
C LEU A 114 1.27 -7.68 -2.04
N ARG A 115 1.38 -8.74 -2.85
CA ARG A 115 0.30 -9.72 -3.01
C ARG A 115 0.08 -10.49 -1.71
N ASP A 116 1.15 -10.74 -0.97
CA ASP A 116 1.10 -11.43 0.33
C ASP A 116 0.46 -10.56 1.42
N LEU A 117 0.47 -9.23 1.25
CA LEU A 117 -0.20 -8.28 2.16
C LEU A 117 -1.70 -8.14 1.90
N ARG A 118 -2.24 -8.78 0.85
CA ARG A 118 -3.67 -8.76 0.54
C ARG A 118 -4.45 -9.46 1.66
N PRO A 119 -5.57 -8.88 2.14
CA PRO A 119 -6.50 -9.60 2.99
C PRO A 119 -6.92 -10.93 2.35
N HIS A 120 -6.75 -12.02 3.07
CA HIS A 120 -7.13 -13.35 2.57
C HIS A 120 -7.72 -14.23 3.67
N GLY A 121 -8.33 -15.33 3.24
CA GLY A 121 -8.93 -16.32 4.14
C GLY A 121 -10.18 -15.81 4.88
N PHE A 122 -10.52 -16.51 5.96
CA PHE A 122 -11.73 -16.29 6.73
C PHE A 122 -11.78 -14.94 7.45
N LEU A 123 -10.64 -14.40 7.88
CA LEU A 123 -10.57 -13.10 8.54
C LEU A 123 -10.51 -11.93 7.55
N GLY A 124 -9.82 -12.13 6.42
CA GLY A 124 -9.68 -11.09 5.39
C GLY A 124 -11.00 -10.59 4.83
N ARG A 125 -12.04 -11.42 4.75
CA ARG A 125 -13.38 -11.02 4.27
C ARG A 125 -14.09 -9.99 5.15
N PHE A 126 -13.60 -9.75 6.36
CA PHE A 126 -14.13 -8.70 7.24
C PHE A 126 -13.45 -7.34 7.02
N GLU A 127 -12.31 -7.27 6.32
CA GLU A 127 -11.56 -6.03 6.12
C GLU A 127 -12.37 -4.90 5.45
N PRO A 128 -13.15 -5.14 4.37
CA PRO A 128 -14.01 -4.10 3.80
C PRO A 128 -15.03 -3.55 4.81
N ARG A 129 -15.54 -4.41 5.71
CA ARG A 129 -16.51 -4.01 6.75
C ARG A 129 -15.86 -3.24 7.90
N LYS A 130 -14.62 -3.58 8.27
CA LYS A 130 -13.84 -2.84 9.27
C LYS A 130 -13.46 -1.45 8.79
N HIS A 131 -13.27 -1.31 7.48
CA HIS A 131 -12.72 -0.11 6.85
C HIS A 131 -13.66 0.46 5.80
N ARG A 132 -14.92 0.72 6.22
CA ARG A 132 -15.96 1.31 5.38
C ARG A 132 -15.56 2.67 4.80
N ASP A 133 -14.65 3.38 5.45
CA ASP A 133 -14.10 4.65 4.98
C ASP A 133 -13.27 4.53 3.70
N LEU A 134 -12.88 3.32 3.29
CA LEU A 134 -12.14 3.07 2.05
C LEU A 134 -13.05 2.92 0.82
N ASP A 135 -14.36 2.68 1.03
CA ASP A 135 -15.34 2.47 -0.05
C ASP A 135 -14.95 1.39 -1.08
N PHE A 136 -14.33 0.30 -0.60
CA PHE A 136 -13.93 -0.83 -1.44
C PHE A 136 -15.04 -1.87 -1.60
N PRO A 137 -14.99 -2.71 -2.65
CA PRO A 137 -15.91 -3.83 -2.78
C PRO A 137 -15.87 -4.76 -1.56
N ASP A 138 -17.04 -5.23 -1.13
CA ASP A 138 -17.20 -6.14 0.01
C ASP A 138 -16.51 -7.50 -0.20
N ASP A 139 -16.35 -7.91 -1.46
CA ASP A 139 -15.65 -9.14 -1.81
C ASP A 139 -14.17 -8.86 -2.12
N ILE A 140 -13.29 -9.25 -1.21
CA ILE A 140 -11.84 -9.12 -1.35
C ILE A 140 -11.26 -9.83 -2.57
N ARG A 141 -11.98 -10.79 -3.18
CA ARG A 141 -11.51 -11.55 -4.35
C ARG A 141 -11.53 -10.72 -5.63
N ILE A 142 -12.37 -9.68 -5.69
CA ILE A 142 -12.48 -8.77 -6.83
C ILE A 142 -11.65 -7.49 -6.64
N TRP A 143 -10.85 -7.42 -5.57
CA TRP A 143 -9.95 -6.29 -5.36
C TRP A 143 -8.89 -6.23 -6.47
N THR A 144 -8.79 -5.06 -7.10
CA THR A 144 -7.77 -4.76 -8.09
C THR A 144 -6.43 -4.50 -7.39
N ASP A 145 -5.34 -4.48 -8.15
CA ASP A 145 -4.03 -4.07 -7.62
C ASP A 145 -4.05 -2.66 -7.04
N GLU A 146 -4.95 -1.80 -7.54
CA GLU A 146 -5.15 -0.46 -6.99
C GLU A 146 -5.86 -0.48 -5.64
N HIS A 147 -6.94 -1.27 -5.49
CA HIS A 147 -7.59 -1.47 -4.18
C HIS A 147 -6.61 -2.03 -3.15
N VAL A 148 -5.79 -3.01 -3.54
CA VAL A 148 -4.78 -3.60 -2.64
C VAL A 148 -3.74 -2.55 -2.27
N PHE A 149 -3.20 -1.80 -3.23
CA PHE A 149 -2.21 -0.76 -2.95
C PHE A 149 -2.76 0.33 -2.01
N GLN A 150 -3.99 0.78 -2.22
CA GLN A 150 -4.64 1.73 -1.31
C GLN A 150 -4.88 1.13 0.09
N TYR A 151 -5.35 -0.11 0.15
CA TYR A 151 -5.55 -0.82 1.41
C TYR A 151 -4.23 -0.92 2.18
N VAL A 152 -3.17 -1.45 1.55
CA VAL A 152 -1.91 -1.68 2.27
C VAL A 152 -1.21 -0.38 2.65
N ALA A 153 -1.35 0.70 1.86
CA ALA A 153 -0.79 2.00 2.21
C ALA A 153 -1.46 2.65 3.44
N ARG A 154 -2.68 2.23 3.79
CA ARG A 154 -3.51 2.88 4.82
C ARG A 154 -3.88 2.00 6.00
N ARG A 155 -3.90 0.66 5.82
CA ARG A 155 -4.43 -0.36 6.74
C ARG A 155 -3.55 -1.61 6.88
N SER A 156 -2.25 -1.54 6.58
CA SER A 156 -1.36 -2.72 6.69
C SER A 156 -0.77 -2.96 8.08
N GLU A 157 -1.22 -2.28 9.14
CA GLU A 157 -0.70 -2.43 10.50
C GLU A 157 -0.83 -3.86 11.07
N HIS A 158 -1.78 -4.64 10.52
CA HIS A 158 -2.04 -6.03 10.91
C HIS A 158 -1.90 -7.01 9.74
N ALA A 159 -1.28 -6.58 8.65
CA ALA A 159 -1.03 -7.46 7.51
C ALA A 159 -0.07 -8.60 7.91
N ALA A 160 -0.24 -9.75 7.27
CA ALA A 160 0.66 -10.88 7.47
C ALA A 160 2.06 -10.56 6.92
N GLY A 161 3.10 -11.05 7.60
CA GLY A 161 4.49 -10.81 7.23
C GLY A 161 5.14 -9.74 8.09
N ASN A 162 6.17 -9.09 7.54
CA ASN A 162 6.99 -8.12 8.26
C ASN A 162 7.10 -6.76 7.54
N LEU A 163 6.25 -6.51 6.54
CA LEU A 163 6.24 -5.26 5.79
C LEU A 163 5.08 -4.37 6.21
N ILE A 164 5.34 -3.08 6.35
CA ILE A 164 4.31 -2.05 6.51
C ILE A 164 4.47 -1.07 5.35
N LEU A 165 3.37 -0.73 4.66
CA LEU A 165 3.40 0.20 3.55
C LEU A 165 2.76 1.52 3.95
N GLY A 166 3.45 2.62 3.65
CA GLY A 166 2.94 3.97 3.85
C GLY A 166 3.03 4.47 5.29
N ASP A 167 3.10 5.80 5.41
CA ASP A 167 3.18 6.47 6.71
C ASP A 167 1.92 6.28 7.54
N GLU A 168 0.74 6.17 6.91
CA GLU A 168 -0.52 5.97 7.62
C GLU A 168 -0.55 4.61 8.34
N SER A 169 -0.27 3.51 7.63
CA SER A 169 -0.17 2.18 8.25
C SER A 169 0.93 2.13 9.32
N TYR A 170 2.06 2.80 9.09
CA TYR A 170 3.13 2.86 10.08
C TYR A 170 2.73 3.63 11.35
N ALA A 171 2.07 4.77 11.21
CA ALA A 171 1.56 5.54 12.35
C ALA A 171 0.53 4.73 13.16
N ARG A 172 -0.35 3.96 12.49
CA ARG A 172 -1.30 3.05 13.13
C ARG A 172 -0.59 1.95 13.91
N PHE A 173 0.39 1.28 13.29
CA PHE A 173 1.21 0.25 13.94
C PHE A 173 1.91 0.78 15.20
N VAL A 174 2.54 1.95 15.14
CA VAL A 174 3.17 2.58 16.32
C VAL A 174 2.13 2.92 17.40
N GLY A 175 0.94 3.37 17.01
CA GLY A 175 -0.18 3.62 17.92
C GLY A 175 -0.64 2.35 18.64
N ASP A 176 -0.72 1.22 17.92
CA ASP A 176 -1.14 -0.06 18.48
C ASP A 176 -0.09 -0.65 19.41
N LEU A 177 1.20 -0.52 19.10
CA LEU A 177 2.28 -0.92 20.00
C LEU A 177 2.18 -0.20 21.36
N LYS A 178 1.81 1.09 21.37
CA LYS A 178 1.62 1.86 22.61
C LYS A 178 0.42 1.35 23.42
N ARG A 179 -0.64 0.92 22.75
CA ARG A 179 -1.88 0.41 23.37
C ARG A 179 -1.87 -1.09 23.64
N MET A 180 -0.83 -1.82 23.21
CA MET A 180 -0.79 -3.28 23.27
C MET A 180 -1.12 -3.84 24.66
N ARG A 181 -0.68 -3.16 25.73
CA ARG A 181 -0.97 -3.57 27.12
C ARG A 181 -2.47 -3.61 27.45
N GLU A 182 -3.27 -2.77 26.81
CA GLU A 182 -4.72 -2.70 27.00
C GLU A 182 -5.45 -3.89 26.36
N TRP A 183 -4.82 -4.52 25.36
CA TRP A 183 -5.40 -5.65 24.62
C TRP A 183 -4.94 -7.02 25.13
N LEU A 184 -4.01 -7.05 26.09
CA LEU A 184 -3.53 -8.30 26.67
C LEU A 184 -4.64 -8.96 27.50
N ILE A 185 -5.09 -10.13 27.05
CA ILE A 185 -6.00 -10.97 27.83
C ILE A 185 -5.18 -11.78 28.83
N PRO A 186 -5.40 -11.60 30.15
CA PRO A 186 -4.72 -12.40 31.17
C PRO A 186 -4.93 -13.89 30.94
N GLN A 187 -3.89 -14.70 31.17
CA GLN A 187 -3.94 -16.13 30.91
C GLN A 187 -5.15 -16.82 31.55
N ALA A 188 -5.47 -16.46 32.79
CA ALA A 188 -6.62 -16.99 33.53
C ALA A 188 -7.97 -16.70 32.85
N SER A 189 -8.07 -15.63 32.06
CA SER A 189 -9.31 -15.22 31.38
C SER A 189 -9.42 -15.77 29.95
N ARG A 190 -8.36 -16.35 29.38
CA ARG A 190 -8.34 -16.80 27.98
C ARG A 190 -9.35 -17.92 27.71
N ALA A 191 -9.46 -18.88 28.63
CA ALA A 191 -10.39 -20.01 28.49
C ALA A 191 -11.86 -19.57 28.41
N ALA A 192 -12.21 -18.45 29.07
CA ALA A 192 -13.55 -17.89 29.01
C ALA A 192 -13.73 -16.93 27.81
N ARG A 193 -12.71 -16.15 27.46
CA ARG A 193 -12.82 -15.08 26.46
C ARG A 193 -12.67 -15.56 25.01
N TYR A 194 -11.77 -16.49 24.73
CA TYR A 194 -11.53 -16.94 23.36
C TYR A 194 -12.74 -17.65 22.72
N PRO A 195 -13.50 -18.52 23.42
CA PRO A 195 -14.71 -19.10 22.84
C PRO A 195 -15.74 -18.03 22.44
N VAL A 196 -15.95 -17.02 23.28
CA VAL A 196 -16.88 -15.91 22.99
C VAL A 196 -16.42 -15.13 21.76
N MET A 197 -15.13 -14.81 21.67
CA MET A 197 -14.56 -14.13 20.50
C MET A 197 -14.71 -14.98 19.22
N ALA A 198 -14.48 -16.29 19.32
CA ALA A 198 -14.65 -17.19 18.19
C ALA A 198 -16.11 -17.24 17.71
N GLU A 199 -17.07 -17.36 18.63
CA GLU A 199 -18.50 -17.36 18.32
C GLU A 199 -18.94 -16.04 17.66
N GLN A 200 -18.47 -14.90 18.15
CA GLN A 200 -18.75 -13.59 17.56
C GLN A 200 -18.26 -13.49 16.11
N VAL A 201 -17.04 -13.95 15.82
CA VAL A 201 -16.53 -13.93 14.44
C VAL A 201 -17.32 -14.91 13.55
N MET A 202 -17.77 -16.04 14.10
CA MET A 202 -18.66 -16.97 13.37
C MET A 202 -20.03 -16.35 13.07
N GLN A 203 -20.54 -15.47 13.93
CA GLN A 203 -21.76 -14.67 13.72
C GLN A 203 -21.57 -13.51 12.72
N GLY A 204 -20.34 -13.28 12.25
CA GLY A 204 -20.02 -12.28 11.25
C GLY A 204 -19.53 -10.94 11.81
N GLU A 205 -19.21 -10.88 13.12
CA GLU A 205 -18.61 -9.70 13.75
C GLU A 205 -17.10 -9.65 13.47
N PRO A 206 -16.54 -8.48 13.11
CA PRO A 206 -15.10 -8.37 12.89
C PRO A 206 -14.28 -8.64 14.17
N PRO A 207 -13.19 -9.42 14.11
CA PRO A 207 -12.32 -9.64 15.26
C PRO A 207 -11.62 -8.34 15.68
N GLY A 208 -11.54 -8.11 16.99
CA GLY A 208 -10.74 -7.01 17.56
C GLY A 208 -11.39 -5.62 17.54
N SER A 209 -12.66 -5.48 17.12
CA SER A 209 -13.37 -4.21 17.25
C SER A 209 -13.48 -3.80 18.73
N PRO A 210 -13.26 -2.52 19.11
CA PRO A 210 -13.39 -2.08 20.51
C PRO A 210 -14.78 -2.28 21.11
N ALA A 211 -15.82 -2.47 20.29
CA ALA A 211 -17.15 -2.91 20.71
C ALA A 211 -17.19 -4.37 21.24
N VAL A 212 -16.09 -5.12 21.07
CA VAL A 212 -15.95 -6.57 21.36
C VAL A 212 -15.13 -6.82 22.63
N LEU A 213 -14.52 -5.80 23.24
CA LEU A 213 -14.11 -5.92 24.63
C LEU A 213 -15.39 -5.78 25.47
N PRO A 214 -15.81 -6.79 26.26
CA PRO A 214 -16.91 -6.58 27.17
C PRO A 214 -16.46 -5.52 28.18
N HIS A 215 -16.88 -4.28 27.95
CA HIS A 215 -17.03 -3.30 29.01
C HIS A 215 -17.91 -3.96 30.06
N GLY A 216 -17.45 -3.88 31.31
CA GLY A 216 -17.86 -4.74 32.41
C GLY A 216 -19.36 -5.01 32.48
N ALA A 217 -19.66 -6.23 32.94
CA ALA A 217 -20.94 -6.68 33.45
C ALA A 217 -21.90 -5.53 33.81
N ARG A 218 -22.78 -5.16 32.87
CA ARG A 218 -24.06 -4.54 33.24
C ARG A 218 -25.03 -5.67 33.47
N ILE A 219 -25.04 -6.17 34.71
CA ILE A 219 -26.22 -6.81 35.28
C ILE A 219 -27.30 -5.73 35.30
N LEU A 220 -28.09 -5.66 34.22
CA LEU A 220 -29.37 -4.96 34.21
C LEU A 220 -30.41 -6.02 34.49
N GLY A 221 -30.86 -6.04 35.75
CA GLY A 221 -31.99 -6.85 36.18
C GLY A 221 -33.21 -6.57 35.30
N ARG A 222 -33.78 -7.63 34.75
CA ARG A 222 -35.21 -7.66 34.44
C ARG A 222 -35.91 -8.34 35.60
N ARG A 223 -36.54 -7.54 36.45
CA ARG A 223 -37.78 -7.94 37.12
C ARG A 223 -38.91 -7.74 36.12
N HIS A 224 -39.72 -8.77 35.96
CA HIS A 224 -41.05 -8.91 35.36
C HIS A 224 -41.10 -10.43 35.06
N GLU A 225 -41.81 -11.28 35.78
CA GLU A 225 -43.01 -11.15 36.63
C GLU A 225 -42.84 -11.97 37.92
#